data_AF-A0A4R6DLF4-F1
#
_entry.id   AF-A0A4R6DLF4-F1
#
_cell.length_a   1.000
_cell.length_b   1.000
_cell.length_c   1.000
_cell.angle_alpha   90.00
_cell.angle_beta   90.00
_cell.angle_gamma   90.00
#
_symmetry.space_group_name_H-M   'P 1'
#
loop_
_entity.id
_entity.type
_entity.pdbx_description
1 polymer ?
#
loop_
_entity_poly.entity_id
_entity_poly.type
_entity_poly.pdbx_seq_one_letter_code
_entity_poly.pdbx_strand_id
1 'polypeptide(L)'
;MKFAMGAQVLTNLTKQTSGASGDLGTLVRKLADSAEPLQGRFNGAGRQAFDRFKAETDTIANELNGALASVLQGISGMDRSFQEGDQDMAQSTSSLEGSSNFDAARFSGRA
;
A
#
# COMPACT_ATOMS: atom_id res chain seq x y z
N MET A 1 -8.12 14.98 14.28
CA MET A 1 -9.18 14.62 13.30
C MET A 1 -8.69 14.42 11.87
N LYS A 2 -7.88 15.32 11.28
CA LYS A 2 -7.36 15.17 9.91
C LYS A 2 -6.40 13.97 9.75
N PHE A 3 -5.61 13.70 10.78
CA PHE A 3 -4.60 12.66 10.77
C PHE A 3 -5.15 11.23 10.90
N ALA A 4 -6.14 11.02 11.78
CA ALA A 4 -6.90 9.77 11.86
C ALA A 4 -7.68 9.44 10.58
N MET A 5 -8.20 10.45 9.88
CA MET A 5 -8.83 10.25 8.57
C MET A 5 -7.83 9.74 7.52
N GLY A 6 -6.58 10.21 7.53
CA GLY A 6 -5.53 9.76 6.61
C GLY A 6 -5.19 8.27 6.76
N ALA A 7 -4.97 7.80 8.00
CA ALA A 7 -4.72 6.40 8.30
C ALA A 7 -5.88 5.49 7.87
N GLN A 8 -7.11 5.95 8.06
CA GLN A 8 -8.31 5.20 7.68
C GLN A 8 -8.49 5.10 6.16
N VAL A 9 -8.15 6.17 5.42
CA VAL A 9 -8.14 6.17 3.95
C VAL A 9 -7.07 5.23 3.39
N LEU A 10 -5.85 5.26 3.95
CA LEU A 10 -4.76 4.37 3.55
C LEU A 10 -5.09 2.89 3.81
N THR A 11 -5.74 2.61 4.94
CA THR A 11 -6.22 1.26 5.27
C THR A 11 -7.28 0.77 4.28
N ASN A 12 -8.21 1.63 3.88
CA ASN A 12 -9.24 1.30 2.88
C ASN A 12 -8.64 1.08 1.49
N LEU A 13 -7.72 1.94 1.06
CA LEU A 13 -6.98 1.77 -0.19
C LEU A 13 -6.22 0.45 -0.19
N THR A 14 -5.48 0.15 0.87
CA THR A 14 -4.77 -1.13 1.04
C THR A 14 -5.68 -2.33 0.85
N LYS A 15 -6.86 -2.35 1.49
CA LYS A 15 -7.83 -3.44 1.36
C LYS A 15 -8.40 -3.57 -0.05
N GLN A 16 -8.76 -2.45 -0.69
CA GLN A 16 -9.28 -2.43 -2.06
C GLN A 16 -8.22 -2.93 -3.05
N THR A 17 -6.99 -2.45 -2.89
CA THR A 17 -5.83 -2.82 -3.69
C THR A 17 -5.49 -4.31 -3.55
N SER A 18 -5.48 -4.85 -2.32
CA SER A 18 -5.23 -6.28 -2.09
C SER A 18 -6.35 -7.16 -2.67
N GLY A 19 -7.61 -6.75 -2.54
CA GLY A 19 -8.76 -7.47 -3.10
C GLY A 19 -8.71 -7.50 -4.63
N ALA A 20 -8.50 -6.33 -5.25
CA ALA A 20 -8.38 -6.21 -6.70
C ALA A 20 -7.21 -7.03 -7.26
N SER A 21 -6.09 -7.14 -6.53
CA SER A 21 -4.94 -7.97 -6.93
C SER A 21 -5.29 -9.46 -6.99
N GLY A 22 -6.00 -9.96 -5.96
CA GLY A 22 -6.46 -11.35 -5.90
C GLY A 22 -7.45 -11.69 -7.02
N ASP A 23 -8.35 -10.76 -7.31
CA ASP A 23 -9.32 -10.89 -8.39
C ASP A 23 -8.65 -10.90 -9.77
N LEU A 24 -7.67 -10.02 -10.01
CA LEU A 24 -6.91 -9.97 -11.26
C LEU A 24 -6.13 -11.26 -11.50
N GLY A 25 -5.42 -11.77 -10.48
CA GLY A 25 -4.72 -13.06 -10.57
C GLY A 25 -5.67 -14.24 -10.84
N THR A 26 -6.88 -14.19 -10.27
CA THR A 26 -7.92 -15.20 -10.52
C THR A 26 -8.48 -15.11 -11.93
N LEU A 27 -8.72 -13.90 -12.44
CA LEU A 27 -9.19 -13.68 -13.81
C LEU A 27 -8.15 -14.09 -14.85
N VAL A 28 -6.86 -13.84 -14.60
CA VAL A 28 -5.76 -14.30 -15.46
C VAL A 28 -5.67 -15.82 -15.52
N ARG A 29 -5.75 -16.51 -14.37
CA ARG A 29 -5.81 -17.98 -14.35
C ARG A 29 -7.02 -18.52 -15.10
N LYS A 30 -8.21 -17.96 -14.85
CA LYS A 30 -9.44 -18.34 -15.57
C LYS A 30 -9.32 -18.10 -17.08
N LEU A 31 -8.66 -17.02 -17.49
CA LEU A 31 -8.38 -16.73 -18.90
C LEU A 31 -7.47 -17.80 -19.50
N ALA A 32 -6.39 -18.19 -18.82
CA ALA A 32 -5.50 -19.26 -19.26
C ALA A 32 -6.23 -20.62 -19.37
N ASP A 33 -7.04 -20.97 -18.36
CA ASP A 33 -7.82 -22.22 -18.32
C ASP A 33 -8.88 -22.26 -19.44
N SER A 34 -9.56 -21.14 -19.67
CA SER A 34 -10.57 -21.00 -20.73
C SER A 34 -9.95 -21.09 -22.14
N ALA A 35 -8.66 -20.82 -22.23
CA ALA A 35 -7.91 -20.78 -23.46
C ALA A 35 -7.23 -22.13 -23.77
N GLU A 36 -7.04 -23.01 -22.78
CA GLU A 36 -6.52 -24.37 -22.92
C GLU A 36 -7.24 -25.25 -23.99
N PRO A 37 -8.59 -25.27 -24.09
CA PRO A 37 -9.27 -26.01 -25.15
C PRO A 37 -9.05 -25.43 -26.57
N LEU A 38 -8.58 -24.18 -26.69
CA LEU A 38 -8.19 -23.60 -27.97
C LEU A 38 -6.81 -24.10 -28.43
N GLN A 39 -5.94 -24.47 -27.50
CA GLN A 39 -4.60 -24.99 -27.78
C GLN A 39 -4.65 -26.33 -28.55
N GLY A 40 -5.68 -27.14 -28.34
CA GLY A 40 -5.96 -28.36 -29.11
C GLY A 40 -6.56 -28.11 -30.49
N ARG A 41 -7.02 -26.88 -30.78
CA ARG A 41 -7.60 -26.48 -32.07
C ARG A 41 -6.62 -25.72 -32.96
N PHE A 42 -5.57 -25.13 -32.39
CA PHE A 42 -4.54 -24.41 -33.12
C PHE A 42 -3.32 -25.31 -33.39
N ASN A 43 -2.98 -25.53 -34.66
CA ASN A 43 -1.76 -26.21 -35.09
C ASN A 43 -0.75 -25.20 -35.68
N GLY A 44 0.56 -25.47 -35.52
CA GLY A 44 1.62 -24.64 -36.09
C GLY A 44 1.70 -23.23 -35.47
N ALA A 45 1.72 -22.18 -36.31
CA ALA A 45 1.89 -20.78 -35.90
C ALA A 45 0.82 -20.29 -34.89
N GLY A 46 -0.40 -20.84 -34.94
CA GLY A 46 -1.47 -20.48 -33.99
C GLY A 46 -1.17 -20.93 -32.56
N ARG A 47 -0.54 -22.10 -32.37
CA ARG A 47 -0.11 -22.58 -31.06
C ARG A 47 1.04 -21.73 -30.50
N GLN A 48 1.97 -21.35 -31.37
CA GLN A 48 3.10 -20.51 -30.99
C GLN A 48 2.66 -19.09 -30.56
N ALA A 49 1.68 -18.50 -31.26
CA ALA A 49 1.09 -17.23 -30.87
C ALA A 49 0.34 -17.33 -29.52
N PHE A 50 -0.35 -18.44 -29.31
CA PHE A 50 -1.07 -18.72 -28.07
C PHE A 50 -0.14 -18.89 -26.86
N ASP A 51 0.93 -19.68 -27.02
CA ASP A 51 1.92 -19.88 -25.97
C ASP A 51 2.60 -18.56 -25.58
N ARG A 52 2.83 -17.69 -26.58
CA ARG A 52 3.35 -16.34 -26.36
C ARG A 52 2.35 -15.46 -25.60
N PHE A 53 1.08 -15.49 -25.98
CA PHE A 53 0.02 -14.78 -25.26
C PHE A 53 -0.07 -15.20 -23.79
N LYS A 54 0.00 -16.50 -23.52
CA LYS A 54 0.03 -17.03 -22.14
C LYS A 54 1.24 -16.49 -21.36
N ALA A 55 2.44 -16.57 -21.93
CA ALA A 55 3.66 -16.09 -21.29
C ALA A 55 3.64 -14.58 -20.99
N GLU A 56 3.14 -13.76 -21.92
CA GLU A 56 2.97 -12.32 -21.72
C GLU A 56 1.94 -12.04 -20.61
N THR A 57 0.83 -12.79 -20.60
CA THR A 57 -0.21 -12.63 -19.58
C THR A 57 0.32 -12.99 -18.18
N ASP A 58 1.08 -14.08 -18.05
CA ASP A 58 1.72 -14.47 -16.80
C ASP A 58 2.75 -13.42 -16.34
N THR A 59 3.51 -12.85 -17.28
CA THR A 59 4.48 -11.77 -17.00
C THR A 59 3.78 -10.53 -16.48
N ILE A 60 2.76 -10.04 -17.18
CA ILE A 60 1.97 -8.88 -16.76
C ILE A 60 1.35 -9.12 -15.38
N ALA A 61 0.81 -10.31 -15.12
CA ALA A 61 0.25 -10.64 -13.81
C ALA A 61 1.29 -10.58 -12.69
N ASN A 62 2.51 -11.08 -12.95
CA ASN A 62 3.60 -11.03 -11.98
C ASN A 62 4.08 -9.59 -11.74
N GLU A 63 4.25 -8.80 -12.79
CA GLU A 63 4.62 -7.39 -12.69
C GLU A 63 3.56 -6.58 -11.92
N LEU A 64 2.28 -6.81 -12.21
CA LEU A 64 1.19 -6.14 -11.53
C LEU A 64 1.21 -6.47 -10.03
N ASN A 65 1.39 -7.74 -9.67
CA ASN A 65 1.54 -8.16 -8.28
C ASN A 65 2.76 -7.53 -7.61
N GLY A 66 3.89 -7.42 -8.30
CA GLY A 66 5.11 -6.76 -7.80
C GLY A 66 4.92 -5.26 -7.56
N ALA A 67 4.28 -4.56 -8.50
CA ALA A 67 3.93 -3.15 -8.37
C ALA A 67 2.97 -2.93 -7.19
N LEU A 68 1.97 -3.81 -7.04
CA LEU A 68 1.01 -3.77 -5.93
C LEU A 68 1.69 -4.01 -4.58
N ALA A 69 2.58 -4.99 -4.48
CA ALA A 69 3.37 -5.22 -3.27
C ALA A 69 4.23 -3.99 -2.91
N SER A 70 4.81 -3.33 -3.92
CA SER A 70 5.59 -2.10 -3.73
C SER A 70 4.72 -0.95 -3.22
N VAL A 71 3.50 -0.79 -3.75
CA VAL A 71 2.53 0.20 -3.26
C VAL A 71 2.13 -0.08 -1.81
N LEU A 72 1.85 -1.34 -1.46
CA LEU A 72 1.53 -1.74 -0.09
C LEU A 72 2.67 -1.46 0.88
N GLN A 73 3.92 -1.76 0.47
CA GLN A 73 5.10 -1.42 1.26
C GLN A 73 5.24 0.09 1.43
N GLY A 74 5.01 0.88 0.38
CA GLY A 74 5.02 2.34 0.45
C GLY A 74 3.96 2.90 1.40
N ILE A 75 2.75 2.33 1.38
CA ILE A 75 1.66 2.70 2.30
C ILE A 75 2.04 2.37 3.75
N SER A 76 2.59 1.18 4.00
CA SER A 76 3.06 0.79 5.34
C SER A 76 4.20 1.70 5.83
N GLY A 77 5.10 2.09 4.93
CA GLY A 77 6.16 3.07 5.23
C GLY A 77 5.59 4.44 5.60
N MET A 78 4.61 4.93 4.84
CA MET A 78 3.93 6.20 5.14
C MET A 78 3.20 6.16 6.49
N ASP A 79 2.47 5.08 6.79
CA ASP A 79 1.78 4.92 8.09
C ASP A 79 2.77 4.95 9.26
N ARG A 80 3.91 4.28 9.10
CA ARG A 80 4.99 4.28 10.09
C ARG A 80 5.59 5.68 10.30
N SER A 81 6.02 6.35 9.22
CA SER A 81 6.60 7.69 9.30
C SER A 81 5.64 8.69 9.93
N PHE A 82 4.35 8.50 9.72
CA PHE A 82 3.32 9.34 10.30
C PHE A 82 3.13 9.11 11.80
N GLN A 83 3.11 7.85 12.26
CA GLN A 83 3.06 7.51 13.68
C GLN A 83 4.31 7.99 14.43
N GLU A 84 5.49 7.81 13.82
CA GLU A 84 6.77 8.30 14.35
C GLU A 84 6.77 9.83 14.46
N GLY A 85 6.31 10.54 13.42
CA GLY A 85 6.19 12.00 13.45
C GLY A 85 5.23 12.54 14.52
N ASP A 86 4.11 11.86 14.76
CA ASP A 86 3.17 12.22 15.84
C ASP A 86 3.81 12.03 17.23
N GLN A 87 4.56 10.93 17.43
CA GLN A 87 5.30 10.71 18.68
C GLN A 87 6.40 11.76 18.89
N ASP A 88 7.18 12.05 17.86
CA ASP A 88 8.25 13.06 17.93
C ASP A 88 7.71 14.45 18.24
N MET A 89 6.58 14.82 17.64
CA MET A 89 5.87 16.07 17.95
C MET A 89 5.37 16.10 19.39
N ALA A 90 4.77 15.01 19.88
CA ALA A 90 4.28 14.91 21.26
C ALA A 90 5.44 15.01 22.27
N GLN A 91 6.56 14.33 22.00
CA GLN A 91 7.75 14.37 22.84
C GLN A 91 8.44 15.75 22.81
N SER A 92 8.51 16.38 21.64
CA SER A 92 9.05 17.73 21.50
C SER A 92 8.18 18.74 22.24
N THR A 93 6.86 18.61 22.14
CA THR A 93 5.90 19.46 22.85
C THR A 93 6.01 19.28 24.35
N SER A 94 6.03 18.04 24.87
CA SER A 94 6.18 17.80 26.31
C SER A 94 7.53 18.27 26.86
N SER A 95 8.60 18.16 26.07
CA SER A 95 9.93 18.69 26.43
C SER A 95 9.95 20.22 26.43
N LEU A 96 9.28 20.87 25.49
CA LEU A 96 9.11 22.33 25.45
C LEU A 96 8.20 22.83 26.58
N GLU A 97 7.13 22.11 26.90
CA GLU A 97 6.27 22.43 28.06
C GLU A 97 7.01 22.25 29.38
N GLY A 98 7.80 21.19 29.54
CA GLY A 98 8.62 20.97 30.74
C GLY A 98 9.79 21.94 30.89
N SER A 99 10.29 22.51 29.78
CA SER A 99 11.30 23.57 29.80
C SER A 99 10.71 24.99 29.84
N SER A 100 9.41 25.13 29.58
CA SER A 100 8.69 26.39 29.76
C SER A 100 8.62 26.69 31.25
N ASN A 101 9.41 27.67 31.67
CA ASN A 101 9.65 27.99 33.08
C ASN A 101 8.41 28.62 33.73
N PHE A 102 7.51 27.80 34.28
CA PHE A 102 6.38 28.26 35.10
C PHE A 102 6.83 28.94 36.40
N ASP A 103 8.10 28.84 36.78
CA ASP A 103 8.66 29.44 37.99
C ASP A 103 8.75 30.99 37.90
N ALA A 104 8.88 31.54 36.68
CA ALA A 104 8.82 32.99 36.45
C ALA A 104 7.40 33.58 36.61
N ALA A 105 6.36 32.74 36.70
CA ALA A 105 4.97 33.15 36.92
C ALA A 105 4.54 33.10 38.39
N ARG A 106 5.45 32.78 39.33
CA ARG A 106 5.20 33.02 40.75
C ARG A 106 5.23 34.55 40.97
N PHE A 107 4.05 35.16 41.05
CA PHE A 107 3.83 36.52 41.56
C PHE A 107 4.19 36.61 43.07
N SER A 108 5.41 36.21 43.42
CA SER A 108 6.00 36.28 44.75
C SER A 108 7.12 37.30 44.69
N GLY A 109 6.78 38.57 44.86
CA GLY A 109 7.79 39.59 45.14
C GLY A 109 7.52 40.96 44.54
N ARG A 110 6.61 41.70 45.18
CA ARG A 110 6.66 43.13 45.53
C ARG A 110 5.26 43.47 46.09
N ALA A 111 5.06 43.43 47.41
CA ALA A 111 5.45 44.47 48.39
C ALA A 111 4.89 45.84 47.99
#